data_AF-A0A842XCZ5-F1
#
_entry.id   AF-A0A842XCZ5-F1
#
_cell.length_a   1.000
_cell.length_b   1.000
_cell.length_c   1.000
_cell.angle_alpha   90.00
_cell.angle_beta   90.00
_cell.angle_gamma   90.00
#
_symmetry.space_group_name_H-M   'P 1'
#
loop_
_entity.id
_entity.type
_entity.pdbx_description
1 polymer ?
#
loop_
_entity_poly.entity_id
_entity_poly.type
_entity_poly.pdbx_seq_one_letter_code
_entity_poly.pdbx_strand_id
1 'polypeptide(L)' 'IRALQMSDKYKVAMPANWPENELIGDKALNSPPRTVEDAKKREKEFKGYAWWITYRELPEK' A
#
# COMPACT_ATOMS: atom_id res chain seq x y z
N ILE A 1 11.04 8.17 -13.39
CA ILE A 1 10.83 6.80 -12.85
C ILE A 1 10.79 6.86 -11.31
N ARG A 2 9.87 7.62 -10.69
CA ARG A 2 9.88 7.83 -9.22
C ARG A 2 8.98 6.82 -8.50
N ALA A 3 7.79 6.56 -9.04
CA ALA A 3 6.86 5.56 -8.53
C ALA A 3 7.47 4.14 -8.52
N LEU A 4 8.14 3.72 -9.60
CA LEU A 4 8.83 2.42 -9.65
C LEU A 4 9.96 2.32 -8.62
N GLN A 5 10.76 3.39 -8.43
CA GLN A 5 11.84 3.40 -7.44
C GLN A 5 11.30 3.29 -6.00
N MET A 6 10.20 3.97 -5.69
CA MET A 6 9.53 3.86 -4.39
C MET A 6 8.89 2.48 -4.20
N SER A 7 8.25 1.95 -5.25
CA SER A 7 7.66 0.62 -5.26
C SER A 7 8.69 -0.46 -4.93
N ASP A 8 9.84 -0.45 -5.61
CA ASP A 8 10.92 -1.42 -5.41
C ASP A 8 11.57 -1.26 -4.03
N LYS A 9 11.93 -0.03 -3.65
CA LYS A 9 12.59 0.27 -2.38
C LYS A 9 11.75 -0.10 -1.16
N TYR A 10 10.44 0.20 -1.19
CA TYR A 10 9.55 -0.03 -0.05
C TYR A 10 8.70 -1.29 -0.19
N LYS A 11 8.86 -2.08 -1.27
CA LYS A 11 8.08 -3.28 -1.58
C LYS A 11 6.57 -3.06 -1.50
N VAL A 12 6.13 -1.93 -2.03
CA VAL A 12 4.73 -1.48 -2.07
C VAL A 12 4.22 -1.42 -3.51
N ALA A 13 2.92 -1.58 -3.69
CA ALA A 13 2.25 -1.26 -4.93
C ALA A 13 1.91 0.24 -4.97
N MET A 14 2.09 0.87 -6.12
CA MET A 14 1.69 2.27 -6.31
C MET A 14 0.24 2.32 -6.78
N PRO A 15 -0.61 3.17 -6.18
CA PRO A 15 -1.95 3.35 -6.69
C PRO A 15 -1.95 4.07 -8.04
N ALA A 16 -3.09 4.00 -8.74
CA ALA A 16 -3.29 4.75 -9.97
C ALA A 16 -3.12 6.26 -9.71
N ASN A 17 -2.47 6.98 -10.61
CA ASN A 17 -2.23 8.42 -10.48
C ASN A 17 -1.45 8.88 -9.23
N TRP A 18 -0.64 8.01 -8.60
CA TRP A 18 0.23 8.39 -7.48
C TRP A 18 1.20 9.53 -7.87
N PRO A 19 1.41 10.57 -7.04
CA PRO A 19 0.91 10.76 -5.67
C PRO A 19 -0.45 11.47 -5.55
N GLU A 20 -1.12 11.79 -6.67
CA GLU A 20 -2.43 12.45 -6.68
C GLU A 20 -3.57 11.42 -6.87
N ASN A 21 -3.54 10.33 -6.09
CA ASN A 21 -4.60 9.34 -6.15
C ASN A 21 -5.87 9.86 -5.44
N GLU A 22 -7.03 9.70 -6.08
CA GLU A 22 -8.31 10.21 -5.58
C GLU A 22 -8.81 9.55 -4.28
N LEU A 23 -8.32 8.34 -3.96
CA LEU A 23 -8.74 7.58 -2.78
C LEU A 23 -7.75 7.68 -1.63
N ILE A 24 -6.46 7.52 -1.94
CA ILE A 24 -5.41 7.38 -0.93
C ILE A 24 -4.26 8.39 -1.07
N GLY A 25 -4.38 9.37 -1.99
CA GLY A 25 -3.41 10.45 -2.16
C GLY A 25 -1.99 9.94 -2.41
N ASP A 26 -1.04 10.41 -1.58
CA ASP A 26 0.38 10.08 -1.62
C ASP A 26 0.71 8.71 -0.98
N LYS A 27 -0.29 8.01 -0.44
CA LYS A 27 -0.08 6.72 0.24
C LYS A 27 0.20 5.60 -0.75
N ALA A 28 0.84 4.55 -0.26
CA ALA A 28 1.13 3.36 -1.06
C ALA A 28 0.28 2.17 -0.64
N LEU A 29 -0.01 1.29 -1.59
CA LEU A 29 -0.70 0.03 -1.35
C LEU A 29 0.30 -1.01 -0.84
N ASN A 30 -0.07 -1.74 0.21
CA ASN A 30 0.71 -2.87 0.65
C ASN A 30 0.51 -4.04 -0.32
N SER A 31 1.59 -4.76 -0.62
CA SER A 31 1.54 -6.00 -1.43
C SER A 31 0.55 -7.00 -0.80
N PRO A 32 -0.38 -7.62 -1.53
CA PRO A 32 -1.45 -8.41 -0.93
C PRO A 32 -0.94 -9.55 -0.03
N PRO A 33 -1.66 -9.89 1.04
CA PRO A 33 -1.29 -11.02 1.91
C PRO A 33 -1.32 -12.33 1.10
N ARG A 34 -0.31 -13.18 1.30
CA ARG A 34 -0.21 -14.50 0.64
C ARG A 34 -0.95 -15.61 1.39
N THR A 35 -1.27 -15.40 2.66
CA THR A 35 -1.84 -16.39 3.57
C THR A 35 -3.01 -15.79 4.34
N VAL A 36 -3.98 -16.62 4.71
CA VAL A 36 -5.17 -16.21 5.48
C VAL A 36 -4.79 -15.61 6.85
N GLU A 37 -3.74 -16.10 7.49
CA GLU A 37 -3.23 -15.52 8.75
C GLU A 37 -2.66 -14.10 8.56
N ASP A 38 -1.94 -13.86 7.46
CA ASP A 38 -1.41 -12.53 7.13
C ASP A 38 -2.56 -11.56 6.82
N ALA A 39 -3.60 -12.03 6.12
CA ALA A 39 -4.81 -11.24 5.88
C ALA A 39 -5.49 -10.81 7.18
N LYS A 40 -5.65 -11.74 8.15
CA LYS A 40 -6.23 -11.43 9.47
C LYS A 40 -5.39 -10.45 10.29
N LYS A 41 -4.06 -10.57 10.25
CA LYS A 41 -3.16 -9.62 10.93
C LYS A 41 -3.27 -8.24 10.29
N ARG A 42 -3.29 -8.19 8.96
CA ARG A 42 -3.35 -6.92 8.23
C ARG A 42 -4.66 -6.18 8.36
N GLU A 43 -5.78 -6.88 8.42
CA GLU A 43 -7.09 -6.27 8.68
C GLU A 43 -7.13 -5.58 10.06
N LYS A 44 -6.34 -6.08 11.02
CA LYS A 44 -6.22 -5.48 12.36
C LYS A 44 -5.18 -4.36 12.44
N GLU A 45 -4.08 -4.49 11.71
CA GLU A 45 -2.93 -3.58 11.83
C GLU A 45 -2.93 -2.42 10.82
N PHE A 46 -3.57 -2.59 9.65
CA PHE A 46 -3.53 -1.60 8.58
C PHE A 46 -4.92 -1.10 8.21
N LYS A 47 -5.00 0.20 7.87
CA LYS A 47 -6.20 0.79 7.28
C LYS A 47 -6.30 0.37 5.81
N GLY A 48 -7.48 -0.10 5.43
CA GLY A 48 -7.74 -0.66 4.11
C GLY A 48 -9.22 -0.76 3.83
N TYR A 49 -9.58 -0.79 2.56
CA TYR A 49 -10.97 -1.03 2.14
C TYR A 49 -11.34 -2.52 2.26
N ALA A 50 -10.34 -3.40 2.19
CA ALA A 50 -10.50 -4.84 2.33
C ALA A 50 -9.19 -5.46 2.84
N TRP A 51 -9.25 -6.71 3.31
CA TRP A 51 -8.07 -7.48 3.75
C TRP A 51 -6.94 -7.53 2.68
N TRP A 52 -7.30 -7.44 1.40
CA TRP A 52 -6.37 -7.42 0.26
C TRP A 52 -6.03 -6.01 -0.26
N ILE A 53 -6.83 -4.98 0.06
CA ILE A 53 -6.53 -3.58 -0.25
C ILE A 53 -6.23 -2.86 1.07
N THR A 54 -4.96 -2.91 1.47
CA THR A 54 -4.45 -2.14 2.61
C THR A 54 -3.47 -1.08 2.11
N TYR A 55 -3.46 0.08 2.74
CA TYR A 55 -2.55 1.17 2.39
C TYR A 55 -1.75 1.62 3.61
N ARG A 56 -0.53 2.11 3.36
CA ARG A 56 0.33 2.69 4.38
C ARG A 56 0.93 3.99 3.89
N GLU A 57 1.20 4.86 4.85
CA GLU A 57 1.96 6.09 4.60
C GLU A 57 3.40 5.69 4.27
N LEU A 58 3.93 6.25 3.19
CA LEU A 58 5.35 6.17 2.91
C LEU A 58 6.03 7.29 3.70
N PRO A 59 7.13 7.00 4.42
CA PRO A 59 7.95 8.08 4.96
C PRO A 59 8.53 8.82 3.75
N GLU A 60 7.93 9.98 3.45
CA GLU A 60 8.53 10.93 2.53
C GLU A 60 9.79 11.49 3.18
N LYS A 61 10.79 11.74 2.33
CA LYS A 61 12.17 12.00 2.73
C LYS A 61 12.31 13.39 3.32
#